data_AF-A0A837IQL8-F1
#
_entry.id   AF-A0A837IQL8-F1
#
_cell.length_a   1.000
_cell.length_b   1.000
_cell.length_c   1.000
_cell.angle_alpha   90.00
_cell.angle_beta   90.00
_cell.angle_gamma   90.00
#
_symmetry.space_group_name_H-M   'P 1'
#
loop_
_entity.id
_entity.type
_entity.pdbx_description
1 polymer ?
#
loop_
_entity_poly.entity_id
_entity_poly.type
_entity_poly.pdbx_seq_one_letter_code
_entity_poly.pdbx_strand_id
1 'polypeptide(L)'
;MEERNRNKRFRIESVYYESSMLEPRDDYSQEQYEEIADLVGKWSSFDLDKTDAYIYFDDLEKELVPSVLTPADRKRFIDYLKKEIEVVNE
;
A
#
# COMPACT_ATOMS: atom_id res chain seq x y z
N MET A 1 -9.02 8.94 -14.15
CA MET A 1 -9.65 8.30 -12.99
C MET A 1 -10.86 7.46 -13.40
N GLU A 2 -10.77 6.15 -13.19
CA GLU A 2 -11.84 5.18 -13.44
C GLU A 2 -13.04 5.40 -12.52
N GLU A 3 -14.24 4.99 -12.94
CA GLU A 3 -15.48 5.17 -12.16
C GLU A 3 -15.41 4.52 -10.76
N ARG A 4 -14.77 3.36 -10.64
CA ARG A 4 -14.54 2.67 -9.34
C ARG A 4 -13.70 3.49 -8.34
N ASN A 5 -12.89 4.42 -8.83
CA ASN A 5 -11.97 5.23 -8.02
C ASN A 5 -12.56 6.60 -7.66
N ARG A 6 -13.65 7.03 -8.31
CA ARG A 6 -14.21 8.40 -8.15
C ARG A 6 -14.63 8.75 -6.73
N ASN A 7 -15.03 7.75 -5.95
CA ASN A 7 -15.53 7.96 -4.59
C ASN A 7 -14.49 7.58 -3.51
N LYS A 8 -13.27 7.21 -3.90
CA LYS A 8 -12.21 6.83 -2.97
C LYS A 8 -11.65 8.07 -2.30
N ARG A 9 -11.38 8.00 -1.00
CA ARG A 9 -10.96 9.18 -0.22
C ARG A 9 -9.49 9.54 -0.41
N PHE A 10 -8.65 8.52 -0.57
CA PHE A 10 -7.21 8.66 -0.61
C PHE A 10 -6.62 8.05 -1.86
N ARG A 11 -5.44 8.54 -2.24
CA ARG A 11 -4.59 7.88 -3.22
C ARG A 11 -3.12 7.93 -2.84
N ILE A 12 -2.33 7.05 -3.44
CA ILE A 12 -0.87 7.04 -3.38
C ILE A 12 -0.32 6.55 -4.72
N GLU A 13 0.81 7.08 -5.19
CA GLU A 13 1.44 6.55 -6.40
C GLU A 13 1.90 5.11 -6.15
N SER A 14 1.67 4.23 -7.14
CA SER A 14 1.99 2.81 -7.01
C SER A 14 3.48 2.57 -6.73
N VAL A 15 4.36 3.44 -7.23
CA VAL A 15 5.82 3.35 -7.03
C VAL A 15 6.22 3.57 -5.57
N TYR A 16 5.56 4.50 -4.87
CA TYR A 16 5.81 4.73 -3.44
C TYR A 16 5.28 3.55 -2.63
N TYR A 17 4.09 3.06 -2.97
CA TYR A 17 3.57 1.88 -2.29
C TYR A 17 4.44 0.64 -2.53
N GLU A 18 4.98 0.42 -3.72
CA GLU A 18 5.94 -0.66 -3.99
C GLU A 18 7.21 -0.50 -3.14
N SER A 19 7.74 0.72 -3.07
CA SER A 19 8.94 1.04 -2.28
C SER A 19 8.76 0.80 -0.78
N SER A 20 7.52 0.81 -0.27
CA SER A 20 7.22 0.53 1.14
C SER A 20 7.61 -0.89 1.59
N MET A 21 7.81 -1.83 0.65
CA MET A 21 8.35 -3.17 0.93
C MET A 21 9.77 -3.12 1.54
N LEU A 22 10.48 -2.00 1.40
CA LEU A 22 11.82 -1.80 1.98
C LEU A 22 11.78 -1.35 3.45
N GLU A 23 10.60 -1.03 3.99
CA GLU A 23 10.44 -0.52 5.36
C GLU A 23 10.46 -1.58 6.47
N PRO A 24 9.91 -2.81 6.27
CA PRO A 24 10.09 -3.90 7.21
C PRO A 24 11.57 -4.27 7.36
N ARG A 25 12.04 -4.42 8.60
CA ARG A 25 13.44 -4.70 8.96
C ARG A 25 13.59 -5.88 9.91
N ASP A 26 12.49 -6.40 10.44
CA ASP A 26 12.50 -7.57 11.29
C ASP A 26 12.78 -8.86 10.49
N ASP A 27 13.09 -9.93 11.21
CA ASP A 27 13.31 -11.25 10.61
C ASP A 27 11.96 -11.95 10.41
N TYR A 28 11.45 -11.85 9.19
CA TYR A 28 10.23 -12.55 8.77
C TYR A 28 10.55 -13.97 8.26
N SER A 29 9.66 -14.92 8.53
CA SER A 29 9.71 -16.21 7.85
C SER A 29 9.46 -16.05 6.35
N GLN A 30 9.81 -17.05 5.55
CA GLN A 30 9.52 -17.05 4.12
C GLN A 30 8.01 -16.86 3.84
N GLU A 31 7.14 -17.57 4.57
CA GLU A 31 5.68 -17.45 4.42
C GLU A 31 5.18 -16.04 4.74
N GLN A 32 5.73 -15.40 5.78
CA GLN A 32 5.37 -14.02 6.12
C GLN A 32 5.85 -13.03 5.06
N TYR A 33 7.05 -13.24 4.53
CA TYR A 33 7.57 -12.42 3.45
C TYR A 33 6.72 -12.55 2.18
N GLU A 34 6.30 -13.77 1.84
CA GLU A 34 5.39 -14.04 0.73
C GLU A 34 4.04 -13.34 0.95
N GLU A 35 3.46 -13.35 2.16
CA GLU A 35 2.21 -12.61 2.44
C GLU A 35 2.38 -11.09 2.26
N ILE A 36 3.49 -10.53 2.75
CA ILE A 36 3.81 -9.11 2.56
C ILE A 36 3.94 -8.80 1.06
N ALA A 37 4.69 -9.63 0.33
CA ALA A 37 4.96 -9.43 -1.08
C ALA A 37 3.73 -9.61 -1.96
N ASP A 38 2.86 -10.57 -1.63
CA ASP A 38 1.60 -10.78 -2.33
C ASP A 38 0.66 -9.59 -2.15
N LEU A 39 0.56 -9.03 -0.94
CA LEU A 39 -0.26 -7.84 -0.73
C LEU A 39 0.33 -6.62 -1.45
N VAL A 40 1.64 -6.37 -1.31
CA VAL A 40 2.29 -5.25 -1.98
C VAL A 40 2.14 -5.38 -3.50
N GLY A 41 2.48 -6.55 -4.04
CA GLY A 41 2.39 -6.90 -5.45
C GLY A 41 0.96 -6.81 -5.98
N LYS A 42 -0.05 -7.21 -5.21
CA LYS A 42 -1.47 -7.06 -5.60
C LYS A 42 -1.86 -5.60 -5.80
N TRP A 43 -1.28 -4.66 -5.05
CA TRP A 43 -1.66 -3.26 -5.20
C TRP A 43 -0.73 -2.50 -6.15
N SER A 44 0.56 -2.86 -6.21
CA SER A 44 1.54 -2.26 -7.13
C SER A 44 1.44 -2.81 -8.56
N SER A 45 1.22 -4.12 -8.72
CA SER A 45 1.22 -4.79 -10.03
C SER A 45 -0.16 -4.82 -10.71
N PHE A 46 -1.24 -4.65 -9.97
CA PHE A 46 -2.61 -4.76 -10.51
C PHE A 46 -3.04 -3.42 -11.08
N ASP A 47 -2.56 -3.13 -12.29
CA ASP A 47 -3.34 -2.90 -13.51
C ASP A 47 -2.45 -2.14 -14.50
N LEU A 48 -2.05 -2.78 -15.60
CA LEU A 48 -1.61 -2.06 -16.80
C LEU A 48 -2.75 -1.18 -17.37
N ASP A 49 -3.98 -1.32 -16.85
CA ASP A 49 -5.16 -0.46 -17.08
C ASP A 49 -5.30 0.71 -16.09
N LYS A 50 -4.41 0.88 -15.08
CA LYS A 50 -4.40 2.07 -14.21
C LYS A 50 -3.96 3.26 -15.03
N THR A 51 -4.94 3.95 -15.62
CA THR A 51 -4.77 5.13 -16.46
C THR A 51 -3.94 6.27 -15.84
N ASP A 52 -3.67 6.25 -14.53
CA ASP A 52 -2.94 7.31 -13.82
C ASP A 52 -1.85 6.85 -12.82
N ALA A 53 -1.48 5.56 -12.75
CA ALA A 53 -0.44 5.04 -11.85
C ALA A 53 -0.68 5.24 -10.33
N TYR A 54 -1.93 5.49 -9.92
CA TYR A 54 -2.29 5.60 -8.50
C TYR A 54 -3.03 4.37 -7.97
N ILE A 55 -2.85 4.13 -6.66
CA ILE A 55 -3.67 3.24 -5.84
C ILE A 55 -4.68 4.11 -5.11
N TYR A 56 -5.98 3.80 -5.24
CA TYR A 56 -7.07 4.50 -4.57
C TYR A 56 -7.67 3.62 -3.47
N PHE A 57 -7.87 4.18 -2.28
CA PHE A 57 -8.29 3.44 -1.08
C PHE A 57 -9.06 4.34 -0.09
N ASP A 58 -9.71 3.73 0.91
CA ASP A 58 -10.50 4.41 1.94
C ASP A 58 -9.94 4.22 3.36
N ASP A 59 -9.31 3.07 3.62
CA ASP A 59 -8.75 2.71 4.92
C ASP A 59 -7.34 2.13 4.77
N LEU A 60 -6.33 2.97 5.07
CA LEU A 60 -4.92 2.61 4.98
C LEU A 60 -4.59 1.31 5.71
N GLU A 61 -5.03 1.18 6.98
CA GLU A 61 -4.64 0.07 7.84
C GLU A 61 -5.32 -1.24 7.46
N LYS A 62 -6.53 -1.18 6.87
CA LYS A 62 -7.25 -2.38 6.43
C LYS A 62 -6.89 -2.83 5.03
N GLU A 63 -6.56 -1.90 4.13
CA GLU A 63 -6.39 -2.21 2.71
C GLU A 63 -4.93 -2.40 2.31
N LEU A 64 -4.02 -1.61 2.89
CA LEU A 64 -2.65 -1.46 2.39
C LEU A 64 -1.56 -1.89 3.38
N VAL A 65 -1.90 -2.22 4.63
CA VAL A 65 -0.92 -2.63 5.64
C VAL A 65 -0.96 -4.16 5.79
N PRO A 66 0.15 -4.89 5.52
CA PRO A 66 0.19 -6.33 5.73
C PRO A 66 -0.05 -6.70 7.20
N SER A 67 -0.87 -7.72 7.41
CA SER A 67 -1.33 -8.12 8.74
C SER A 67 -0.22 -8.74 9.60
N VAL A 68 0.74 -9.38 8.94
CA VAL A 68 1.88 -10.06 9.56
C VAL A 68 3.00 -9.13 10.01
N LEU A 69 2.93 -7.82 9.71
CA LEU A 69 3.96 -6.89 10.16
C LEU A 69 4.05 -6.86 11.68
N THR A 70 5.26 -6.89 12.21
CA THR A 70 5.47 -6.66 13.65
C THR A 70 5.03 -5.25 14.02
N PRO A 71 4.68 -4.97 15.28
CA PRO A 71 4.21 -3.64 15.67
C PRO A 71 5.20 -2.51 15.32
N ALA A 72 6.50 -2.78 15.38
CA ALA A 72 7.54 -1.81 15.04
C ALA A 72 7.54 -1.50 13.53
N ASP A 73 7.51 -2.53 12.69
CA ASP A 73 7.55 -2.37 11.24
C ASP A 73 6.22 -1.89 10.68
N ARG A 74 5.10 -2.31 11.27
CA ARG A 74 3.77 -1.75 10.99
C ARG A 74 3.78 -0.22 11.15
N LYS A 75 4.41 0.27 12.22
CA LYS A 75 4.55 1.71 12.45
C LYS A 75 5.42 2.37 11.38
N ARG A 76 6.60 1.82 11.08
CA ARG A 76 7.51 2.35 10.03
C ARG A 76 6.81 2.42 8.68
N PHE A 77 6.14 1.34 8.30
CA PHE A 77 5.41 1.18 7.05
C PHE A 77 4.29 2.24 6.92
N ILE A 78 3.46 2.40 7.95
CA ILE A 78 2.41 3.43 7.99
C ILE A 78 3.01 4.84 7.94
N ASP A 79 4.07 5.10 8.71
CA ASP A 79 4.72 6.42 8.76
C ASP A 79 5.38 6.78 7.42
N TYR A 80 5.87 5.79 6.67
CA TYR A 80 6.34 5.98 5.30
C TYR A 80 5.18 6.33 4.36
N LEU A 81 4.12 5.51 4.31
CA LEU A 81 3.00 5.73 3.40
C LEU A 81 2.29 7.06 3.63
N LYS A 82 2.11 7.48 4.88
CA LYS A 82 1.47 8.76 5.23
C LYS A 82 2.14 10.00 4.63
N LYS A 83 3.42 9.92 4.25
CA LYS A 83 4.13 11.03 3.61
C LYS A 83 3.73 11.22 2.15
N GLU A 84 3.31 10.14 1.50
CA GLU A 84 3.05 10.07 0.07
C GLU A 84 1.54 9.97 -0.25
N ILE A 85 0.68 9.85 0.77
CA ILE A 85 -0.78 9.78 0.60
C ILE A 85 -1.35 11.16 0.33
N GLU A 86 -2.18 11.22 -0.71
CA GLU A 86 -2.98 12.38 -1.08
C GLU A 86 -4.45 12.18 -0.74
N VAL A 87 -5.12 13.24 -0.29
CA VAL A 87 -6.58 13.29 -0.14
C VAL A 87 -7.18 13.72 -1.48
N VAL A 88 -8.12 12.94 -2.00
CA VAL A 88 -8.76 13.21 -3.29
C VAL A 88 -10.27 13.43 -3.21
N ASN A 89 -10.90 13.03 -2.10
CA ASN A 89 -12.29 13.32 -1.78
C ASN A 89 -12.46 13.55 -0.27
N GLU A 90 -13.25 14.55 0.10
CA GLU A 90 -13.56 14.92 1.50
C GLU A 90 -14.94 14.41 1.95
#